data_AF-A0A7V9UIU5-F1
#
_entry.id   AF-A0A7V9UIU5-F1
#
_cell.length_a   1.000
_cell.length_b   1.000
_cell.length_c   1.000
_cell.angle_alpha   90.00
_cell.angle_beta   90.00
_cell.angle_gamma   90.00
#
_symmetry.space_group_name_H-M   'P 1'
#
loop_
_entity.id
_entity.type
_entity.pdbx_description
1 polymer ?
#
loop_
_entity_poly.entity_id
_entity_poly.type
_entity_poly.pdbx_seq_one_letter_code
_entity_poly.pdbx_strand_id
1 'polypeptide(L)'
;MNEQSQPSISLKQLVASTKIDKSISKPRLKSPQRNQIEFIESSIDDLIPDDHPVRSIWDYVDQMDMSLFHNKIKSTSDSPGRPAIDPKILFALWIYAISEGIGSARVIDRYCTQHLAFRWLCGSVSVNYHTISDFRKDNACEFDNLISLTIARLMKNNLISLNRISQDGMRVRASAGSSSFRRKPKLKELLAEATLQVMLLKKEMNENPNACLDRQLVAKKRVAEERKNRIVKALKEHKKATIEKGISKKNIESPSH
;
A
#
# COMPACT_ATOMS: atom_id res chain seq x y z
N MET A 1 35.89 5.31 -30.61
CA MET A 1 36.14 4.13 -29.77
C MET A 1 37.13 4.48 -28.68
N ASN A 2 36.66 4.72 -27.46
CA ASN A 2 37.14 4.05 -26.24
C ASN A 2 36.54 4.76 -25.02
N GLU A 3 35.34 4.32 -24.65
CA GLU A 3 34.81 4.49 -23.30
C GLU A 3 35.62 3.61 -22.36
N GLN A 4 36.43 4.23 -21.52
CA GLN A 4 37.09 3.54 -20.41
C GLN A 4 36.08 3.33 -19.28
N SER A 5 35.53 2.11 -19.27
CA SER A 5 34.72 1.51 -18.22
C SER A 5 35.41 1.61 -16.84
N GLN A 6 34.79 2.32 -15.90
CA GLN A 6 35.22 2.33 -14.50
C GLN A 6 34.79 1.04 -13.79
N PRO A 7 35.67 0.40 -12.99
CA PRO A 7 35.36 -0.88 -12.38
C PRO A 7 34.33 -0.74 -11.24
N SER A 8 33.27 -1.54 -11.33
CA SER A 8 32.24 -1.70 -10.31
C SER A 8 32.78 -2.53 -9.13
N ILE A 9 33.22 -1.83 -8.08
CA ILE A 9 33.70 -2.49 -6.85
C ILE A 9 32.52 -3.14 -6.11
N SER A 10 32.57 -4.47 -5.96
CA SER A 10 31.58 -5.28 -5.26
C SER A 10 31.52 -4.95 -3.76
N LEU A 11 30.31 -4.97 -3.18
CA LEU A 11 30.06 -4.77 -1.74
C LEU A 11 30.90 -5.69 -0.83
N LYS A 12 31.31 -6.87 -1.33
CA LYS A 12 32.19 -7.79 -0.59
C LYS A 12 33.63 -7.28 -0.44
N GLN A 13 34.13 -6.50 -1.42
CA GLN A 13 35.52 -6.03 -1.42
C GLN A 13 35.74 -4.81 -0.52
N LEU A 14 34.70 -4.01 -0.25
CA LEU A 14 34.79 -2.80 0.58
C LEU A 14 34.88 -3.07 2.09
N VAL A 15 34.76 -4.34 2.51
CA VAL A 15 34.78 -4.77 3.93
C VAL A 15 36.13 -5.41 4.32
N ALA A 16 37.03 -5.66 3.36
CA ALA A 16 38.13 -6.59 3.55
C ALA A 16 39.50 -6.00 3.98
N SER A 17 39.63 -4.70 4.27
CA SER A 17 40.94 -4.11 4.57
C SER A 17 40.97 -3.28 5.87
N THR A 18 40.80 -3.95 7.01
CA THR A 18 41.33 -3.45 8.29
C THR A 18 41.89 -4.63 9.08
N LYS A 19 43.23 -4.78 9.06
CA LYS A 19 43.93 -5.66 10.01
C LYS A 19 43.82 -5.01 11.38
N ILE A 20 42.99 -5.56 12.26
CA ILE A 20 42.83 -5.12 13.65
C ILE A 20 43.60 -6.10 14.53
N ASP A 21 44.38 -5.53 15.45
CA ASP A 21 45.28 -6.18 16.38
C ASP A 21 44.59 -7.26 17.24
N LYS A 22 45.28 -8.39 17.44
CA LYS A 22 44.78 -9.57 18.16
C LYS A 22 44.83 -9.37 19.68
N SER A 23 43.90 -8.62 20.26
CA SER A 23 43.59 -8.73 21.70
C SER A 23 42.25 -8.09 22.16
N ILE A 24 41.42 -7.57 21.26
CA ILE A 24 40.12 -6.99 21.65
C ILE A 24 39.06 -8.10 21.64
N SER A 25 38.59 -8.51 22.82
CA SER A 25 37.46 -9.44 22.93
C SER A 25 36.23 -8.88 22.20
N LYS A 26 35.61 -9.69 21.35
CA LYS A 26 34.50 -9.24 20.48
C LYS A 26 33.30 -8.81 21.35
N PRO A 27 32.69 -7.63 21.11
CA PRO A 27 31.57 -7.17 21.92
C PRO A 27 30.37 -8.12 21.77
N ARG A 28 29.68 -8.39 22.90
CA ARG A 28 28.40 -9.09 22.90
C ARG A 28 27.30 -8.11 22.49
N LEU A 29 26.65 -8.34 21.35
CA LEU A 29 25.61 -7.49 20.80
C LEU A 29 24.27 -8.22 20.78
N LYS A 30 23.17 -7.54 21.12
CA LYS A 30 21.81 -8.02 20.81
C LYS A 30 21.43 -7.51 19.41
N SER A 31 21.20 -8.44 18.49
CA SER A 31 20.82 -8.15 17.10
C SER A 31 19.39 -8.59 16.83
N PRO A 32 18.62 -7.91 15.96
CA PRO A 32 17.28 -8.35 15.61
C PRO A 32 17.28 -9.76 14.99
N GLN A 33 16.58 -10.71 15.60
CA GLN A 33 16.42 -12.07 15.09
C GLN A 33 15.13 -12.17 14.26
N ARG A 34 15.21 -11.81 12.99
CA ARG A 34 14.03 -11.76 12.09
C ARG A 34 13.48 -13.13 11.70
N ASN A 35 14.23 -14.19 11.94
CA ASN A 35 13.88 -15.58 11.69
C ASN A 35 13.47 -16.34 12.95
N GLN A 36 13.43 -15.67 14.11
CA GLN A 36 12.93 -16.27 15.34
C GLN A 36 11.42 -16.50 15.20
N ILE A 37 11.00 -17.73 15.48
CA ILE A 37 9.57 -18.08 15.50
C ILE A 37 9.03 -17.63 16.87
N GLU A 38 8.02 -16.77 16.84
CA GLU A 38 7.32 -16.29 18.03
C GLU A 38 5.83 -16.54 17.85
N PHE A 39 5.15 -16.95 18.92
CA PHE A 39 3.70 -16.94 18.97
C PHE A 39 3.24 -15.53 19.33
N ILE A 40 2.52 -14.89 18.41
CA ILE A 40 1.96 -13.55 18.60
C ILE A 40 0.45 -13.72 18.74
N GLU A 41 -0.07 -13.56 19.96
CA GLU A 41 -1.50 -13.52 20.22
C GLU A 41 -1.99 -12.09 19.98
N SER A 42 -2.69 -11.88 18.86
CA SER A 42 -3.31 -10.59 18.55
C SER A 42 -4.55 -10.83 17.71
N SER A 43 -5.63 -10.10 17.99
CA SER A 43 -6.76 -10.10 17.07
C SER A 43 -6.37 -9.35 15.80
N ILE A 44 -6.99 -9.68 14.67
CA ILE A 44 -6.76 -8.91 13.44
C ILE A 44 -7.21 -7.45 13.60
N ASP A 45 -8.15 -7.20 14.51
CA ASP A 45 -8.68 -5.88 14.80
C ASP A 45 -7.63 -5.00 15.49
N ASP A 46 -6.89 -5.54 16.47
CA ASP A 46 -5.83 -4.80 17.19
C ASP A 46 -4.68 -4.35 16.27
N LEU A 47 -4.53 -4.98 15.10
CA LEU A 47 -3.47 -4.67 14.15
C LEU A 47 -3.78 -3.41 13.30
N ILE A 48 -5.03 -2.97 13.26
CA ILE A 48 -5.46 -1.77 12.51
C ILE A 48 -5.68 -0.61 13.49
N PRO A 49 -4.96 0.52 13.35
CA PRO A 49 -5.20 1.71 14.16
C PRO A 49 -6.65 2.21 14.06
N ASP A 50 -7.18 2.79 15.15
CA ASP A 50 -8.56 3.29 15.21
C ASP A 50 -8.86 4.40 14.19
N ASP A 51 -7.84 5.20 13.84
CA ASP A 51 -7.93 6.29 12.87
C ASP A 51 -7.69 5.83 11.41
N HIS A 52 -7.50 4.53 11.18
CA HIS A 52 -7.23 4.01 9.85
C HIS A 52 -8.49 4.11 8.95
N PRO A 53 -8.38 4.65 7.72
CA PRO A 53 -9.54 4.94 6.86
C PRO A 53 -10.40 3.71 6.51
N VAL A 54 -9.82 2.51 6.57
CA VAL A 54 -10.54 1.24 6.35
C VAL A 54 -11.68 1.03 7.35
N ARG A 55 -11.51 1.50 8.60
CA ARG A 55 -12.55 1.41 9.64
C ARG A 55 -13.73 2.28 9.27
N SER A 56 -13.48 3.53 8.89
CA SER A 56 -14.54 4.44 8.44
C SER A 56 -15.28 3.95 7.20
N ILE A 57 -14.59 3.26 6.28
CA ILE A 57 -15.24 2.61 5.13
C ILE A 57 -16.17 1.49 5.61
N TRP A 58 -15.69 0.62 6.48
CA TRP A 58 -16.50 -0.49 7.00
C TRP A 58 -17.70 0.01 7.81
N ASP A 59 -17.49 0.91 8.77
CA ASP A 59 -18.56 1.45 9.61
C ASP A 59 -19.65 2.12 8.77
N TYR A 60 -19.27 2.81 7.68
CA TYR A 60 -20.21 3.41 6.75
C TYR A 60 -20.98 2.33 5.98
N VAL A 61 -20.29 1.35 5.39
CA VAL A 61 -20.91 0.28 4.58
C VAL A 61 -21.79 -0.64 5.42
N ASP A 62 -21.42 -0.90 6.67
CA ASP A 62 -22.18 -1.76 7.56
C ASP A 62 -23.55 -1.14 7.93
N GLN A 63 -23.64 0.19 7.93
CA GLN A 63 -24.89 0.92 8.14
C GLN A 63 -25.67 1.18 6.84
N MET A 64 -25.12 0.86 5.67
CA MET A 64 -25.83 1.06 4.39
C MET A 64 -26.91 -0.01 4.17
N ASP A 65 -28.02 0.43 3.59
CA ASP A 65 -29.00 -0.48 3.02
C ASP A 65 -28.41 -1.18 1.77
N MET A 66 -28.14 -2.47 1.90
CA MET A 66 -27.62 -3.33 0.86
C MET A 66 -28.67 -4.31 0.32
N SER A 67 -29.97 -4.08 0.63
CA SER A 67 -31.08 -4.94 0.22
C SER A 67 -31.10 -5.22 -1.28
N LEU A 68 -30.73 -4.25 -2.12
CA LEU A 68 -30.62 -4.42 -3.57
C LEU A 68 -29.67 -5.56 -3.98
N PHE A 69 -28.61 -5.79 -3.21
CA PHE A 69 -27.65 -6.86 -3.44
C PHE A 69 -28.04 -8.14 -2.69
N HIS A 70 -28.53 -8.03 -1.46
CA HIS A 70 -28.98 -9.19 -0.67
C HIS A 70 -30.16 -9.91 -1.34
N ASN A 71 -31.11 -9.19 -1.95
CA ASN A 71 -32.27 -9.77 -2.63
C ASN A 71 -31.91 -10.64 -3.85
N LYS A 72 -30.68 -10.53 -4.38
CA LYS A 72 -30.19 -11.37 -5.49
C LYS A 72 -29.60 -12.70 -4.99
N ILE A 73 -29.36 -12.84 -3.69
CA ILE A 73 -28.80 -14.04 -3.10
C ILE A 73 -29.90 -15.09 -2.95
N LYS A 74 -29.71 -16.24 -3.61
CA LYS A 74 -30.68 -17.35 -3.63
C LYS A 74 -30.49 -18.34 -2.47
N SER A 75 -29.31 -18.36 -1.86
CA SER A 75 -29.06 -19.17 -0.66
C SER A 75 -29.67 -18.47 0.54
N THR A 76 -30.60 -19.15 1.18
CA THR A 76 -31.33 -18.70 2.36
C THR A 76 -31.18 -19.74 3.45
N SER A 77 -31.53 -19.40 4.70
CA SER A 77 -31.53 -20.38 5.80
C SER A 77 -32.39 -21.62 5.51
N ASP A 78 -33.38 -21.47 4.62
CA ASP A 78 -34.34 -22.51 4.25
C ASP A 78 -33.99 -23.23 2.94
N SER A 79 -32.89 -22.86 2.26
CA SER A 79 -32.48 -23.47 0.99
C SER A 79 -31.04 -24.03 1.03
N PRO A 80 -30.81 -25.27 0.59
CA PRO A 80 -29.47 -25.85 0.59
C PRO A 80 -28.54 -25.11 -0.38
N GLY A 81 -27.32 -24.81 0.08
CA GLY A 81 -26.29 -24.15 -0.71
C GLY A 81 -25.13 -23.65 0.14
N ARG A 82 -24.00 -23.33 -0.48
CA ARG A 82 -22.88 -22.67 0.21
C ARG A 82 -23.33 -21.27 0.65
N PRO A 83 -23.03 -20.83 1.88
CA PRO A 83 -23.27 -19.44 2.29
C PRO A 83 -22.62 -18.46 1.30
N ALA A 84 -23.39 -17.46 0.88
CA ALA A 84 -22.87 -16.40 0.02
C ALA A 84 -21.96 -15.46 0.82
N ILE A 85 -21.01 -14.82 0.14
CA ILE A 85 -20.21 -13.73 0.74
C ILE A 85 -21.14 -12.53 0.89
N ASP A 86 -21.11 -11.88 2.05
CA ASP A 86 -21.89 -10.66 2.27
C ASP A 86 -21.49 -9.57 1.25
N PRO A 87 -22.44 -9.04 0.45
CA PRO A 87 -22.22 -7.91 -0.45
C PRO A 87 -21.51 -6.71 0.20
N LYS A 88 -21.69 -6.49 1.51
CA LYS A 88 -20.97 -5.45 2.26
C LYS A 88 -19.45 -5.60 2.17
N ILE A 89 -18.93 -6.83 2.31
CA ILE A 89 -17.49 -7.11 2.21
C ILE A 89 -16.99 -6.76 0.81
N LEU A 90 -17.68 -7.23 -0.22
CA LEU A 90 -17.29 -6.99 -1.62
C LEU A 90 -17.34 -5.50 -1.97
N PHE A 91 -18.34 -4.78 -1.46
CA PHE A 91 -18.50 -3.34 -1.69
C PHE A 91 -17.42 -2.53 -0.97
N ALA A 92 -17.14 -2.84 0.29
CA ALA A 92 -16.08 -2.19 1.07
C ALA A 92 -14.68 -2.44 0.46
N LEU A 93 -14.41 -3.66 -0.02
CA LEU A 93 -13.18 -3.99 -0.74
C LEU A 93 -13.01 -3.12 -1.99
N TRP A 94 -14.08 -2.93 -2.76
CA TRP A 94 -14.02 -2.06 -3.94
C TRP A 94 -13.84 -0.58 -3.59
N ILE A 95 -14.51 -0.07 -2.56
CA ILE A 95 -14.32 1.33 -2.11
C ILE A 95 -12.86 1.55 -1.73
N TYR A 96 -12.32 0.68 -0.87
CA TYR A 96 -10.94 0.82 -0.40
C TYR A 96 -9.92 0.62 -1.52
N ALA A 97 -10.15 -0.33 -2.43
CA ALA A 97 -9.32 -0.52 -3.61
C ALA A 97 -9.29 0.73 -4.49
N ILE A 98 -10.46 1.32 -4.80
CA ILE A 98 -10.55 2.50 -5.67
C ILE A 98 -9.94 3.72 -5.00
N SER A 99 -10.09 3.88 -3.67
CA SER A 99 -9.39 4.94 -2.93
C SER A 99 -7.87 4.78 -2.99
N GLU A 100 -7.39 3.55 -3.04
CA GLU A 100 -5.98 3.22 -3.26
C GLU A 100 -5.60 3.11 -4.75
N GLY A 101 -6.44 3.55 -5.69
CA GLY A 101 -6.11 3.52 -7.12
C GLY A 101 -5.91 2.10 -7.67
N ILE A 102 -6.68 1.14 -7.17
CA ILE A 102 -6.67 -0.27 -7.58
C ILE A 102 -8.02 -0.58 -8.25
N GLY A 103 -7.96 -0.93 -9.54
CA GLY A 103 -9.14 -1.24 -10.35
C GLY A 103 -9.28 -2.71 -10.74
N SER A 104 -8.33 -3.56 -10.33
CA SER A 104 -8.24 -4.96 -10.77
C SER A 104 -8.64 -5.92 -9.66
N ALA A 105 -9.69 -6.72 -9.90
CA ALA A 105 -10.16 -7.74 -8.96
C ALA A 105 -9.06 -8.74 -8.56
N ARG A 106 -8.13 -9.06 -9.48
CA ARG A 106 -6.97 -9.94 -9.19
C ARG A 106 -5.94 -9.29 -8.28
N VAL A 107 -5.82 -7.96 -8.31
CA VAL A 107 -4.97 -7.24 -7.34
C VAL A 107 -5.65 -7.24 -5.98
N ILE A 108 -6.96 -6.98 -5.93
CA ILE A 108 -7.75 -7.01 -4.70
C ILE A 108 -7.64 -8.39 -4.03
N ASP A 109 -7.87 -9.48 -4.77
CA ASP A 109 -7.73 -10.87 -4.29
C ASP A 109 -6.36 -11.12 -3.62
N ARG A 110 -5.27 -10.74 -4.29
CA ARG A 110 -3.92 -10.84 -3.68
C ARG A 110 -3.77 -9.98 -2.42
N TYR A 111 -4.41 -8.81 -2.39
CA TYR A 111 -4.34 -7.93 -1.23
C TYR A 111 -5.14 -8.50 -0.06
N CYS A 112 -6.23 -9.23 -0.32
CA CYS A 112 -6.97 -9.97 0.70
C CYS A 112 -6.13 -11.04 1.42
N THR A 113 -4.94 -11.39 0.91
CA THR A 113 -3.99 -12.31 1.60
C THR A 113 -2.72 -11.62 2.09
N GLN A 114 -2.30 -10.51 1.46
CA GLN A 114 -1.00 -9.88 1.71
C GLN A 114 -1.07 -8.54 2.44
N HIS A 115 -2.20 -7.83 2.36
CA HIS A 115 -2.35 -6.48 2.89
C HIS A 115 -3.29 -6.46 4.08
N LEU A 116 -2.81 -5.97 5.22
CA LEU A 116 -3.52 -6.04 6.50
C LEU A 116 -4.93 -5.43 6.44
N ALA A 117 -5.08 -4.23 5.89
CA ALA A 117 -6.40 -3.59 5.78
C ALA A 117 -7.41 -4.37 4.91
N PHE A 118 -6.96 -5.03 3.83
CA PHE A 118 -7.84 -5.87 3.01
C PHE A 118 -8.19 -7.17 3.72
N ARG A 119 -7.23 -7.78 4.43
CA ARG A 119 -7.48 -8.94 5.30
C ARG A 119 -8.47 -8.62 6.40
N TRP A 120 -8.36 -7.44 7.00
CA TRP A 120 -9.28 -6.96 8.04
C TRP A 120 -10.70 -6.81 7.49
N LEU A 121 -10.88 -6.18 6.31
CA LEU A 121 -12.19 -6.11 5.63
C LEU A 121 -12.79 -7.49 5.34
N CYS A 122 -11.96 -8.47 5.00
CA CYS A 122 -12.44 -9.83 4.78
C CYS A 122 -12.89 -10.52 6.08
N GLY A 123 -12.34 -10.17 7.25
CA GLY A 123 -12.74 -10.78 8.53
C GLY A 123 -12.66 -12.31 8.53
N SER A 124 -11.62 -12.89 7.92
CA SER A 124 -11.44 -14.35 7.69
C SER A 124 -12.32 -14.97 6.59
N VAL A 125 -13.20 -14.21 5.94
CA VAL A 125 -13.94 -14.68 4.76
C VAL A 125 -12.99 -14.81 3.57
N SER A 126 -12.96 -16.00 2.95
CA SER A 126 -12.19 -16.24 1.74
C SER A 126 -12.91 -15.62 0.53
N VAL A 127 -12.30 -14.60 -0.05
CA VAL A 127 -12.78 -13.88 -1.24
C VAL A 127 -11.84 -14.19 -2.40
N ASN A 128 -12.38 -14.46 -3.59
CA ASN A 128 -11.58 -14.68 -4.81
C ASN A 128 -11.90 -13.63 -5.88
N TYR A 129 -11.02 -13.50 -6.87
CA TYR A 129 -11.18 -12.49 -7.92
C TYR A 129 -12.43 -12.66 -8.79
N HIS A 130 -12.95 -13.88 -8.97
CA HIS A 130 -14.19 -14.11 -9.72
C HIS A 130 -15.35 -13.45 -8.99
N THR A 131 -15.54 -13.75 -7.71
CA THR A 131 -16.61 -13.16 -6.90
C THR A 131 -16.52 -11.63 -6.84
N ILE A 132 -15.31 -11.07 -6.71
CA ILE A 132 -15.09 -9.61 -6.73
C ILE A 132 -15.48 -9.02 -8.08
N SER A 133 -15.08 -9.68 -9.18
CA SER A 133 -15.35 -9.21 -10.54
C SER A 133 -16.84 -9.32 -10.90
N ASP A 134 -17.48 -10.42 -10.54
CA ASP A 134 -18.87 -10.71 -10.91
C ASP A 134 -19.81 -9.76 -10.17
N PHE A 135 -19.53 -9.48 -8.89
CA PHE A 135 -20.28 -8.48 -8.10
C PHE A 135 -20.35 -7.10 -8.77
N ARG A 136 -19.26 -6.65 -9.40
CA ARG A 136 -19.20 -5.40 -10.15
C ARG A 136 -19.88 -5.50 -11.52
N LYS A 137 -19.72 -6.62 -12.23
CA LYS A 137 -20.28 -6.82 -13.59
C LYS A 137 -21.81 -6.92 -13.57
N ASP A 138 -22.37 -7.66 -12.63
CA ASP A 138 -23.81 -7.94 -12.55
C ASP A 138 -24.65 -6.69 -12.22
N ASN A 139 -23.98 -5.57 -11.89
CA ASN A 139 -24.59 -4.31 -11.46
C ASN A 139 -23.87 -3.09 -12.07
N ALA A 140 -23.23 -3.23 -13.24
CA ALA A 140 -22.14 -2.33 -13.64
C ALA A 140 -22.46 -0.82 -13.58
N CYS A 141 -23.66 -0.38 -14.00
CA CYS A 141 -24.01 1.04 -14.00
C CYS A 141 -24.39 1.53 -12.58
N GLU A 142 -25.26 0.79 -11.91
CA GLU A 142 -25.74 1.08 -10.56
C GLU A 142 -24.59 1.06 -9.55
N PHE A 143 -23.70 0.08 -9.69
CA PHE A 143 -22.50 -0.07 -8.89
C PHE A 143 -21.55 1.11 -9.06
N ASP A 144 -21.21 1.47 -10.32
CA ASP A 144 -20.29 2.57 -10.58
C ASP A 144 -20.86 3.91 -10.06
N ASN A 145 -22.19 4.12 -10.14
CA ASN A 145 -22.85 5.29 -9.57
C ASN A 145 -22.83 5.28 -8.03
N LEU A 146 -23.21 4.16 -7.42
CA LEU A 146 -23.28 4.02 -5.96
C LEU A 146 -21.90 4.16 -5.33
N ILE A 147 -20.87 3.56 -5.92
CA ILE A 147 -19.50 3.63 -5.41
C ILE A 147 -18.92 5.03 -5.57
N SER A 148 -19.17 5.72 -6.69
CA SER A 148 -18.72 7.10 -6.90
C SER A 148 -19.37 8.04 -5.89
N LEU A 149 -20.68 7.88 -5.65
CA LEU A 149 -21.40 8.66 -4.65
C LEU A 149 -20.88 8.39 -3.23
N THR A 150 -20.60 7.12 -2.91
CA THR A 150 -20.09 6.71 -1.60
C THR A 150 -18.70 7.30 -1.34
N ILE A 151 -17.77 7.15 -2.29
CA ILE A 151 -16.43 7.75 -2.21
C ILE A 151 -16.52 9.26 -2.03
N ALA A 152 -17.35 9.96 -2.82
CA ALA A 152 -17.51 11.40 -2.72
C ALA A 152 -18.05 11.84 -1.34
N ARG A 153 -18.96 11.07 -0.74
CA ARG A 153 -19.47 11.32 0.62
C ARG A 153 -18.40 11.10 1.68
N LEU A 154 -17.62 10.02 1.58
CA LEU A 154 -16.53 9.73 2.52
C LEU A 154 -15.44 10.81 2.44
N MET A 155 -15.06 11.23 1.23
CA MET A 155 -14.10 12.33 1.03
C MET A 155 -14.63 13.66 1.58
N LYS A 156 -15.92 13.97 1.36
CA LYS A 156 -16.53 15.22 1.85
C LYS A 156 -16.45 15.35 3.38
N ASN A 157 -16.51 14.22 4.08
CA ASN A 157 -16.41 14.15 5.53
C ASN A 157 -14.98 13.86 6.01
N ASN A 158 -13.98 13.94 5.12
CA ASN A 158 -12.56 13.71 5.41
C ASN A 158 -12.25 12.31 5.99
N LEU A 159 -13.09 11.32 5.71
CA LEU A 159 -12.90 9.94 6.18
C LEU A 159 -11.90 9.18 5.31
N ILE A 160 -11.77 9.56 4.04
CA ILE A 160 -10.84 8.94 3.09
C ILE A 160 -10.19 10.01 2.19
N SER A 161 -9.04 9.65 1.61
CA SER A 161 -8.37 10.39 0.54
C SER A 161 -8.32 9.55 -0.73
N LEU A 162 -8.34 10.17 -1.91
CA LEU A 162 -8.16 9.46 -3.19
C LEU A 162 -6.69 9.47 -3.61
N ASN A 163 -6.16 8.29 -3.90
CA ASN A 163 -4.90 8.12 -4.61
C ASN A 163 -5.19 8.12 -6.12
N ARG A 164 -5.24 9.32 -6.71
CA ARG A 164 -5.69 9.53 -8.08
C ARG A 164 -4.72 8.90 -9.07
N ILE A 165 -5.26 8.30 -10.13
CA ILE A 165 -4.48 7.93 -11.31
C ILE A 165 -4.61 9.08 -12.32
N SER A 166 -3.50 9.72 -12.68
CA SER A 166 -3.49 10.68 -13.79
C SER A 166 -3.58 9.94 -15.13
N GLN A 167 -3.97 10.66 -16.18
CA GLN A 167 -3.98 10.12 -17.55
C GLN A 167 -2.59 9.61 -17.97
N ASP A 168 -1.50 10.21 -17.45
CA ASP A 168 -0.11 9.79 -17.69
C ASP A 168 0.37 8.65 -16.75
N GLY A 169 -0.54 8.03 -15.98
CA GLY A 169 -0.25 6.92 -15.08
C GLY A 169 0.40 7.31 -13.73
N MET A 170 0.54 8.61 -13.43
CA MET A 170 1.11 9.13 -12.19
C MET A 170 0.09 9.10 -11.04
N ARG A 171 0.55 8.81 -9.82
CA ARG A 171 -0.27 8.80 -8.61
C ARG A 171 -0.16 10.11 -7.84
N VAL A 172 -1.29 10.78 -7.63
CA VAL A 172 -1.37 12.01 -6.81
C VAL A 172 -2.33 11.77 -5.65
N ARG A 173 -1.86 11.94 -4.42
CA ARG A 173 -2.73 11.88 -3.24
C ARG A 173 -3.55 13.17 -3.15
N ALA A 174 -4.85 13.06 -3.27
CA ALA A 174 -5.79 14.15 -3.08
C ALA A 174 -6.33 14.12 -1.65
N SER A 175 -5.94 15.11 -0.85
CA SER A 175 -6.56 15.37 0.44
C SER A 175 -7.75 16.32 0.25
N ALA A 176 -8.88 16.00 0.88
CA ALA A 176 -9.95 16.96 1.08
C ALA A 176 -9.48 17.96 2.14
N GLY A 177 -8.73 18.98 1.72
CA GLY A 177 -8.28 20.04 2.63
C GLY A 177 -9.45 20.77 3.27
N SER A 178 -9.31 21.06 4.57
CA SER A 178 -10.24 21.85 5.38
C SER A 178 -10.24 23.33 4.95
N SER A 179 -10.90 23.67 3.84
CA SER A 179 -11.12 25.08 3.50
C SER A 179 -12.55 25.33 3.00
N SER A 180 -13.28 26.01 3.88
CA SER A 180 -14.37 26.98 3.64
C SER A 180 -15.61 26.53 2.86
N PHE A 181 -16.66 26.25 3.64
CA PHE A 181 -18.01 26.81 3.49
C PHE A 181 -18.57 27.02 2.06
N ARG A 182 -18.64 25.96 1.26
CA ARG A 182 -19.41 25.92 0.00
C ARG A 182 -20.05 24.53 -0.19
N ARG A 183 -21.11 24.26 0.59
CA ARG A 183 -21.63 22.90 0.87
C ARG A 183 -22.20 22.10 -0.32
N LYS A 184 -22.76 22.77 -1.34
CA LYS A 184 -23.31 22.12 -2.57
C LYS A 184 -22.32 22.00 -3.73
N PRO A 185 -21.54 23.03 -4.12
CA PRO A 185 -20.57 22.89 -5.20
C PRO A 185 -19.47 21.87 -4.85
N LYS A 186 -19.07 21.79 -3.57
CA LYS A 186 -18.01 20.87 -3.15
C LYS A 186 -18.36 19.39 -3.33
N LEU A 187 -19.61 18.99 -3.07
CA LEU A 187 -20.02 17.59 -3.28
C LEU A 187 -20.07 17.25 -4.77
N LYS A 188 -20.51 18.17 -5.64
CA LYS A 188 -20.51 17.95 -7.09
C LYS A 188 -19.09 17.79 -7.63
N GLU A 189 -18.14 18.60 -7.15
CA GLU A 189 -16.72 18.46 -7.49
C GLU A 189 -16.17 17.11 -7.05
N LEU A 190 -16.41 16.72 -5.79
CA LEU A 190 -15.96 15.43 -5.25
C LEU A 190 -16.60 14.24 -5.95
N LEU A 191 -17.87 14.36 -6.35
CA LEU A 191 -18.56 13.36 -7.15
C LEU A 191 -17.92 13.24 -8.54
N ALA A 192 -17.67 14.35 -9.23
CA ALA A 192 -17.01 14.34 -10.52
C ALA A 192 -15.61 13.71 -10.43
N GLU A 193 -14.87 14.00 -9.36
CA GLU A 193 -13.58 13.40 -9.08
C GLU A 193 -13.66 11.89 -8.85
N ALA A 194 -14.60 11.43 -8.01
CA ALA A 194 -14.81 10.01 -7.75
C ALA A 194 -15.25 9.27 -9.01
N THR A 195 -16.19 9.82 -9.78
CA THR A 195 -16.65 9.26 -11.06
C THR A 195 -15.50 9.15 -12.06
N LEU A 196 -14.66 10.18 -12.18
CA LEU A 196 -13.49 10.17 -13.06
C LEU A 196 -12.50 9.08 -12.65
N GLN A 197 -12.22 8.92 -11.35
CA GLN A 197 -11.34 7.87 -10.84
C GLN A 197 -11.89 6.47 -11.18
N VAL A 198 -13.18 6.22 -10.93
CA VAL A 198 -13.85 4.94 -11.25
C VAL A 198 -13.78 4.65 -12.75
N MET A 199 -14.04 5.66 -13.58
CA MET A 199 -13.98 5.55 -15.03
C MET A 199 -12.55 5.23 -15.52
N LEU A 200 -11.53 5.95 -15.05
CA LEU A 200 -10.14 5.73 -15.43
C LEU A 200 -9.67 4.33 -15.04
N LEU A 201 -9.98 3.88 -13.82
CA LEU A 201 -9.66 2.53 -13.37
C LEU A 201 -10.35 1.44 -14.19
N LYS A 202 -11.61 1.66 -14.57
CA LYS A 202 -12.36 0.74 -15.43
C LYS A 202 -11.75 0.69 -16.83
N LYS A 203 -11.40 1.83 -17.40
CA LYS A 203 -10.73 1.93 -18.71
C LYS A 203 -9.39 1.21 -18.70
N GLU A 204 -8.56 1.49 -17.70
CA GLU A 204 -7.26 0.83 -17.54
C GLU A 204 -7.41 -0.69 -17.43
N MET A 205 -8.37 -1.17 -16.63
CA MET A 205 -8.66 -2.61 -16.50
C MET A 205 -9.05 -3.25 -17.83
N ASN A 206 -9.81 -2.55 -18.67
CA ASN A 206 -10.24 -3.04 -19.98
C ASN A 206 -9.10 -3.05 -21.01
N GLU A 207 -8.22 -2.04 -20.99
CA GLU A 207 -7.10 -1.92 -21.93
C GLU A 207 -5.93 -2.85 -21.56
N ASN A 208 -5.57 -2.89 -20.29
CA ASN A 208 -4.53 -3.79 -19.78
C ASN A 208 -4.90 -4.27 -18.35
N PRO A 209 -5.43 -5.50 -18.23
CA PRO A 209 -5.80 -6.09 -16.94
C PRO A 209 -4.64 -6.18 -15.92
N ASN A 210 -3.40 -6.17 -16.41
CA ASN A 210 -2.18 -6.23 -15.61
C ASN A 210 -1.58 -4.87 -15.30
N ALA A 211 -2.06 -3.76 -15.86
CA ALA A 211 -1.43 -2.45 -15.72
C ALA A 211 -1.25 -2.00 -14.26
N CYS A 212 -2.22 -2.28 -13.39
CA CYS A 212 -2.08 -2.03 -11.95
C CYS A 212 -0.92 -2.82 -11.33
N LEU A 213 -0.77 -4.09 -11.72
CA LEU A 213 0.32 -4.95 -11.24
C LEU A 213 1.67 -4.55 -11.83
N ASP A 214 1.72 -4.27 -13.13
CA ASP A 214 2.93 -3.86 -13.84
C ASP A 214 3.50 -2.58 -13.21
N ARG A 215 2.64 -1.59 -12.94
CA ARG A 215 3.01 -0.36 -12.21
C ARG A 215 3.56 -0.66 -10.82
N GLN A 216 2.93 -1.55 -10.06
CA GLN A 216 3.42 -1.94 -8.73
C GLN A 216 4.80 -2.61 -8.80
N LEU A 217 5.03 -3.47 -9.79
CA LEU A 217 6.32 -4.12 -10.00
C LEU A 217 7.40 -3.10 -10.39
N VAL A 218 7.09 -2.17 -11.29
CA VAL A 218 8.00 -1.08 -11.68
C VAL A 218 8.32 -0.19 -10.48
N ALA A 219 7.32 0.24 -9.71
CA ALA A 219 7.51 1.08 -8.53
C ALA A 219 8.33 0.36 -7.45
N LYS A 220 8.04 -0.92 -7.15
CA LYS A 220 8.81 -1.73 -6.19
C LYS A 220 10.26 -1.89 -6.63
N LYS A 221 10.53 -2.14 -7.92
CA LYS A 221 11.88 -2.24 -8.47
C LYS A 221 12.64 -0.91 -8.32
N ARG A 222 12.05 0.21 -8.74
CA ARG A 222 12.64 1.55 -8.59
C ARG A 222 12.97 1.88 -7.14
N VAL A 223 12.03 1.67 -6.22
CA VAL A 223 12.24 1.91 -4.78
C VAL A 223 13.35 1.01 -4.23
N ALA A 224 13.40 -0.26 -4.62
CA ALA A 224 14.45 -1.17 -4.17
C ALA A 224 15.84 -0.76 -4.69
N GLU A 225 15.94 -0.34 -5.94
CA GLU A 225 17.18 0.15 -6.55
C GLU A 225 17.63 1.48 -5.94
N GLU A 226 16.73 2.46 -5.80
CA GLU A 226 17.00 3.72 -5.11
C GLU A 226 17.44 3.49 -3.67
N ARG A 227 16.76 2.60 -2.93
CA ARG A 227 17.11 2.26 -1.56
C ARG A 227 18.52 1.67 -1.49
N LYS A 228 18.87 0.73 -2.38
CA LYS A 228 20.22 0.16 -2.46
C LYS A 228 21.25 1.28 -2.72
N ASN A 229 20.99 2.15 -3.68
CA ASN A 229 21.90 3.24 -4.04
C ASN A 229 22.08 4.25 -2.90
N ARG A 230 21.00 4.63 -2.20
CA ARG A 230 21.04 5.52 -1.03
C ARG A 230 21.81 4.91 0.13
N ILE A 231 21.62 3.61 0.40
CA ILE A 231 22.39 2.89 1.44
C ILE A 231 23.88 2.87 1.09
N VAL A 232 24.23 2.57 -0.17
CA VAL A 232 25.63 2.56 -0.61
C VAL A 232 26.26 3.94 -0.47
N LYS A 233 25.54 5.02 -0.86
CA LYS A 233 26.02 6.39 -0.71
C LYS A 233 26.23 6.75 0.76
N ALA A 234 25.25 6.50 1.63
CA ALA A 234 25.33 6.76 3.07
C ALA A 234 26.49 5.99 3.74
N LEU A 235 26.72 4.72 3.35
CA LEU A 235 27.85 3.94 3.87
C LEU A 235 29.22 4.49 3.42
N LYS A 236 29.33 5.06 2.21
CA LYS A 236 30.56 5.72 1.74
C LYS A 236 30.82 7.02 2.52
N GLU A 237 29.80 7.84 2.72
CA GLU A 237 29.87 9.08 3.50
C GLU A 237 30.27 8.79 4.95
N HIS A 238 29.65 7.79 5.59
CA HIS A 238 30.00 7.36 6.93
C HIS A 238 31.47 6.96 7.02
N LYS A 239 31.99 6.16 6.07
CA LYS A 239 33.41 5.76 6.05
C LYS A 239 34.35 6.97 5.93
N LYS A 240 34.07 7.92 5.04
CA LYS A 240 34.87 9.15 4.89
C LYS A 240 34.92 9.97 6.18
N ALA A 241 33.75 10.22 6.79
CA ALA A 241 33.66 10.98 8.04
C ALA A 241 34.36 10.28 9.22
N THR A 242 34.37 8.94 9.24
CA THR A 242 35.09 8.19 10.29
C THR A 242 36.60 8.26 10.10
N ILE A 243 37.08 8.25 8.84
CA ILE A 243 38.50 8.41 8.50
C ILE A 243 38.99 9.82 8.87
N GLU A 244 38.25 10.87 8.50
CA GLU A 244 38.60 12.27 8.83
C GLU A 244 38.68 12.51 10.35
N LYS A 245 37.72 11.99 11.13
CA LYS A 245 37.74 12.07 12.60
C LYS A 245 38.84 11.20 13.24
N GLY A 246 39.19 10.07 12.63
CA GLY A 246 40.29 9.21 13.08
C GLY A 246 41.67 9.79 12.82
N ILE A 247 41.85 10.50 11.70
CA ILE A 247 43.09 11.24 11.37
C ILE A 247 43.28 12.44 12.31
N SER A 248 42.20 13.16 12.64
CA SER A 248 42.25 14.28 13.59
C SER A 248 42.62 13.86 15.02
N LYS A 249 42.21 12.68 15.49
CA LYS A 249 42.64 12.15 16.81
C LYS A 249 44.10 11.71 16.84
N LYS A 250 44.64 11.12 15.76
CA LYS A 250 46.05 10.71 15.72
C LYS A 250 47.04 11.90 15.68
N ASN A 251 46.63 13.06 15.18
CA ASN A 251 47.47 14.27 15.16
C ASN A 251 47.54 15.02 16.50
N ILE A 252 46.83 14.58 17.55
CA ILE A 252 46.82 15.22 18.88
C ILE A 252 47.65 14.41 19.89
N GLU A 253 48.00 13.16 19.59
CA GLU A 253 48.75 12.25 20.49
C GLU A 253 50.23 12.08 20.12
N SER A 254 50.87 13.09 19.51
CA SER A 254 52.33 13.16 19.41
C SER A 254 52.88 14.25 20.34
N PRO A 255 53.23 13.96 21.60
CA PRO A 255 54.08 14.83 22.39
C PRO A 255 55.53 14.70 21.94
N SER A 256 56.11 15.85 21.65
CA SER A 256 57.53 16.13 21.59
C SER A 256 58.26 15.69 22.87
N HIS A 257 59.43 15.08 22.63
CA HIS A 257 60.56 14.82 23.54
C HIS A 257 60.46 13.68 24.56
#